data_AF-A0A7N2L1G2-F1
#
_entry.id   AF-A0A7N2L1G2-F1
#
_cell.length_a   1.000
_cell.length_b   1.000
_cell.length_c   1.000
_cell.angle_alpha   90.00
_cell.angle_beta   90.00
_cell.angle_gamma   90.00
#
_symmetry.space_group_name_H-M   'P 1'
#
loop_
_entity.id
_entity.type
_entity.pdbx_description
1 polymer ?
#
loop_
_entity_poly.entity_id
_entity_poly.type
_entity_poly.pdbx_seq_one_letter_code
_entity_poly.pdbx_strand_id
1 'polypeptide(L)'
;MEIDAADRDRTCFLCADIPHNAVRLDCWRRQDGNKFPIPACRTFVCAYPNTKGRKNCATQFLSNSGAKDYYSFVRWNDSLRTLEYLDERTPESSNWIVGKCPICQGHIRGVEVIDTVRQYYNAQVRGCYYNGCTFEGNFIAMQHHVLEYHHDPPLEEEEWVIPQ
;
A
#
# COMPACT_ATOMS: atom_id res chain seq x y z
N MET A 1 -5.65 15.95 11.84
CA MET A 1 -4.24 15.49 11.93
C MET A 1 -3.63 15.68 10.56
N GLU A 2 -2.55 16.45 10.43
CA GLU A 2 -1.98 16.81 9.12
C GLU A 2 -0.96 15.77 8.64
N ILE A 3 -0.90 15.56 7.32
CA ILE A 3 0.16 14.76 6.68
C ILE A 3 1.48 15.56 6.63
N ASP A 4 2.60 14.89 6.91
CA ASP A 4 3.94 15.43 6.72
C ASP A 4 4.13 15.87 5.25
N ALA A 5 4.63 17.08 5.04
CA ALA A 5 4.89 17.62 3.71
C ALA A 5 5.82 16.71 2.88
N ALA A 6 6.76 16.00 3.51
CA ALA A 6 7.65 15.06 2.82
C ALA A 6 6.96 13.77 2.34
N ASP A 7 5.76 13.48 2.87
CA ASP A 7 4.91 12.37 2.47
C ASP A 7 3.87 12.78 1.41
N ARG A 8 3.79 14.05 1.03
CA ARG A 8 2.91 14.52 -0.06
C ARG A 8 3.48 14.14 -1.43
N ASP A 9 2.59 14.01 -2.39
CA ASP A 9 2.88 13.88 -3.82
C ASP A 9 3.84 12.72 -4.18
N ARG A 10 3.83 11.64 -3.38
CA ARG A 10 4.51 10.39 -3.74
C ARG A 10 3.59 9.53 -4.58
N THR A 11 4.19 8.81 -5.52
CA THR A 11 3.51 7.79 -6.31
C THR A 11 3.89 6.40 -5.82
N CYS A 12 3.01 5.43 -6.09
CA CYS A 12 3.35 4.03 -5.91
C CYS A 12 4.45 3.65 -6.91
N PHE A 13 5.61 3.19 -6.45
CA PHE A 13 6.73 2.86 -7.34
C PHE A 13 6.45 1.65 -8.26
N LEU A 14 5.39 0.88 -8.01
CA LEU A 14 5.01 -0.26 -8.83
C LEU A 14 4.06 0.11 -9.97
N CYS A 15 3.03 0.92 -9.69
CA CYS A 15 2.03 1.30 -10.71
C CYS A 15 2.17 2.76 -11.19
N ALA A 16 3.08 3.53 -10.62
CA ALA A 16 3.31 4.95 -10.88
C ALA A 16 2.11 5.89 -10.64
N ASP A 17 1.07 5.40 -9.96
CA ASP A 17 -0.15 6.14 -9.65
C ASP A 17 -0.16 6.64 -8.20
N ILE A 18 -1.11 7.50 -7.87
CA ILE A 18 -1.40 7.89 -6.50
C ILE A 18 -1.77 6.63 -5.69
N PRO A 19 -1.08 6.32 -4.57
CA PRO A 19 -1.29 5.08 -3.84
C PRO A 19 -2.75 4.86 -3.37
N HIS A 20 -3.35 3.73 -3.76
CA HIS A 20 -4.69 3.33 -3.32
C HIS A 20 -4.64 2.66 -1.95
N ASN A 21 -5.41 3.17 -0.98
CA ASN A 21 -5.31 2.74 0.41
C ASN A 21 -3.85 2.68 0.90
N ALA A 22 -3.10 3.75 0.69
CA ALA A 22 -1.65 3.80 0.87
C ALA A 22 -1.14 3.09 2.13
N VAL A 23 -0.09 2.29 1.97
CA VAL A 23 0.76 1.78 3.07
C VAL A 23 2.20 2.15 2.82
N ARG A 24 2.93 2.42 3.90
CA ARG A 24 4.35 2.79 3.85
C ARG A 24 5.22 1.55 3.96
N LEU A 25 6.28 1.45 3.17
CA LEU A 25 7.32 0.45 3.39
C LEU A 25 8.20 0.87 4.58
N ASP A 26 8.32 0.02 5.60
CA ASP A 26 9.21 0.28 6.75
C ASP A 26 10.67 0.01 6.38
N CYS A 27 11.37 1.06 5.97
CA CYS A 27 12.79 0.99 5.65
C CYS A 27 13.65 1.15 6.91
N TRP A 28 14.51 0.16 7.17
CA TRP A 28 15.48 0.17 8.27
C TRP A 28 16.35 1.44 8.31
N ARG A 29 16.76 1.96 7.16
CA ARG A 29 17.61 3.17 7.08
C ARG A 29 16.88 4.45 7.48
N ARG A 30 15.60 4.40 7.81
CA ARG A 30 14.81 5.54 8.26
C ARG A 30 14.65 5.63 9.79
N GLN A 31 14.87 4.55 10.53
CA GLN A 31 14.61 4.56 11.97
C GLN A 31 15.47 5.59 12.72
N ASP A 32 14.83 6.29 13.65
CA ASP A 32 15.47 7.14 14.64
C ASP A 32 16.53 6.33 15.38
N GLY A 33 17.80 6.69 15.19
CA GLY A 33 18.95 5.97 15.71
C GLY A 33 20.01 5.61 14.68
N ASN A 34 19.71 5.67 13.37
CA ASN A 34 20.74 5.53 12.35
C ASN A 34 21.54 6.83 12.18
N LYS A 35 22.87 6.74 12.11
CA LYS A 35 23.76 7.91 11.92
C LYS A 35 23.52 8.66 10.60
N PHE A 36 22.82 8.04 9.66
CA PHE A 36 22.49 8.56 8.33
C PHE A 36 21.07 8.14 7.91
N PRO A 37 20.01 8.77 8.47
CA PRO A 37 18.68 8.57 7.95
C PRO A 37 18.62 9.09 6.51
N ILE A 38 17.96 8.37 5.62
CA ILE A 38 17.68 8.84 4.25
C ILE A 38 16.22 9.31 4.25
N PRO A 39 15.94 10.63 4.35
CA PRO A 39 14.56 11.14 4.41
C PRO A 39 13.72 10.73 3.19
N ALA A 40 14.37 10.50 2.05
CA ALA A 40 13.74 10.03 0.81
C ALA A 40 13.24 8.58 0.86
N CYS A 41 13.60 7.78 1.88
CA CYS A 41 13.07 6.43 2.11
C CYS A 41 11.65 6.43 2.69
N ARG A 42 10.78 7.22 2.05
CA ARG A 42 9.33 7.32 2.31
C ARG A 42 8.62 6.78 1.08
N THR A 43 8.59 5.45 0.99
CA THR A 43 8.01 4.74 -0.15
C THR A 43 6.63 4.24 0.20
N PHE A 44 5.65 4.56 -0.63
CA PHE A 44 4.27 4.12 -0.47
C PHE A 44 3.90 3.13 -1.59
N VAL A 45 3.03 2.17 -1.26
CA VAL A 45 2.45 1.23 -2.22
C VAL A 45 0.96 1.11 -2.01
N CYS A 46 0.26 0.69 -3.07
CA CYS A 46 -1.17 0.41 -3.01
C CYS A 46 -1.43 -0.85 -2.18
N ALA A 47 -2.25 -0.72 -1.13
CA ALA A 47 -2.80 -1.85 -0.36
C ALA A 47 -4.15 -2.32 -0.90
N TYR A 48 -4.60 -1.73 -2.00
CA TYR A 48 -5.82 -2.08 -2.70
C TYR A 48 -5.49 -2.45 -4.16
N PRO A 49 -6.06 -3.54 -4.70
CA PRO A 49 -5.92 -3.86 -6.11
C PRO A 49 -6.59 -2.82 -7.00
N ASN A 50 -5.95 -2.49 -8.12
CA ASN A 50 -6.56 -1.56 -9.07
C ASN A 50 -7.70 -2.24 -9.86
N THR A 51 -7.69 -3.56 -10.02
CA THR A 51 -8.69 -4.36 -10.76
C THR A 51 -8.98 -5.68 -10.06
N LYS A 52 -10.17 -6.23 -10.27
CA LYS A 52 -10.54 -7.53 -9.70
C LYS A 52 -9.59 -8.64 -10.13
N GLY A 53 -9.32 -9.55 -9.19
CA GLY A 53 -8.51 -10.74 -9.42
C GLY A 53 -7.01 -10.45 -9.55
N ARG A 54 -6.58 -9.19 -9.42
CA ARG A 54 -5.16 -8.84 -9.34
C ARG A 54 -4.71 -8.70 -7.89
N LYS A 55 -3.46 -9.07 -7.64
CA LYS A 55 -2.79 -8.76 -6.37
C LYS A 55 -2.65 -7.24 -6.25
N ASN A 56 -2.82 -6.69 -5.04
CA ASN A 56 -2.45 -5.31 -4.78
C ASN A 56 -0.91 -5.11 -4.89
N CYS A 57 -0.47 -3.86 -5.00
CA CYS A 57 0.95 -3.55 -5.16
C CYS A 57 1.79 -3.96 -3.94
N ALA A 58 1.26 -3.90 -2.72
CA ALA A 58 1.96 -4.40 -1.54
C ALA A 58 2.24 -5.92 -1.64
N THR A 59 1.23 -6.72 -1.96
CA THR A 59 1.34 -8.17 -2.17
C THR A 59 2.24 -8.51 -3.37
N GLN A 60 2.27 -7.67 -4.40
CA GLN A 60 3.17 -7.83 -5.55
C GLN A 60 4.62 -7.51 -5.19
N PHE A 61 4.88 -6.38 -4.50
CA PHE A 61 6.21 -6.02 -3.98
C PHE A 61 6.78 -7.18 -3.17
N LEU A 62 5.94 -7.69 -2.30
CA LEU A 62 6.22 -8.85 -1.49
C LEU A 62 6.59 -10.05 -2.38
N SER A 63 5.67 -10.51 -3.25
CA SER A 63 5.92 -11.68 -4.12
C SER A 63 7.23 -11.58 -4.94
N ASN A 64 7.65 -10.37 -5.31
CA ASN A 64 8.84 -10.12 -6.12
C ASN A 64 10.14 -9.97 -5.32
N SER A 65 10.08 -9.87 -4.00
CA SER A 65 11.25 -9.63 -3.13
C SER A 65 12.28 -10.75 -3.13
N GLY A 66 11.93 -11.93 -3.65
CA GLY A 66 12.76 -13.13 -3.58
C GLY A 66 12.87 -13.73 -2.18
N ALA A 67 12.23 -13.13 -1.17
CA ALA A 67 12.21 -13.60 0.21
C ALA A 67 11.18 -14.73 0.37
N LYS A 68 11.37 -15.85 -0.35
CA LYS A 68 10.45 -17.00 -0.29
C LYS A 68 10.33 -17.58 1.12
N ASP A 69 11.43 -17.60 1.86
CA ASP A 69 11.48 -18.03 3.26
C ASP A 69 10.83 -17.01 4.21
N TYR A 70 10.52 -15.79 3.75
CA TYR A 70 9.79 -14.80 4.54
C TYR A 70 8.28 -15.00 4.45
N TYR A 71 7.76 -15.29 3.26
CA TYR A 71 6.32 -15.52 3.04
C TYR A 71 5.74 -16.67 3.86
N SER A 72 6.58 -17.59 4.35
CA SER A 72 6.11 -18.63 5.26
C SER A 72 5.67 -18.10 6.62
N PHE A 73 6.14 -16.93 7.04
CA PHE A 73 5.87 -16.41 8.38
C PHE A 73 5.09 -15.07 8.37
N VAL A 74 4.87 -14.42 7.23
CA VAL A 74 3.87 -13.34 7.12
C VAL A 74 2.85 -13.62 6.05
N ARG A 75 1.61 -13.20 6.30
CA ARG A 75 0.59 -13.10 5.27
C ARG A 75 0.10 -11.67 5.13
N TRP A 76 -0.30 -11.31 3.93
CA TRP A 76 -1.08 -10.10 3.73
C TRP A 76 -2.47 -10.29 4.33
N ASN A 77 -2.92 -9.37 5.17
CA ASN A 77 -4.27 -9.33 5.71
C ASN A 77 -5.06 -8.28 4.95
N ASP A 78 -6.03 -8.72 4.14
CA ASP A 78 -6.84 -7.84 3.32
C ASP A 78 -7.77 -6.94 4.14
N SER A 79 -8.32 -7.42 5.26
CA SER A 79 -9.21 -6.64 6.12
C SER A 79 -8.48 -5.49 6.83
N LEU A 80 -7.30 -5.78 7.38
CA LEU A 80 -6.47 -4.80 8.08
C LEU A 80 -5.57 -4.00 7.13
N ARG A 81 -5.50 -4.40 5.85
CA ARG A 81 -4.66 -3.80 4.81
C ARG A 81 -3.20 -3.66 5.27
N THR A 82 -2.68 -4.72 5.91
CA THR A 82 -1.35 -4.76 6.53
C THR A 82 -0.76 -6.17 6.46
N LEU A 83 0.49 -6.32 6.91
CA LEU A 83 1.12 -7.62 7.12
C LEU A 83 0.73 -8.18 8.49
N GLU A 84 0.29 -9.42 8.49
CA GLU A 84 0.05 -10.22 9.69
C GLU A 84 1.16 -11.26 9.85
N TYR A 85 1.73 -11.32 11.04
CA TYR A 85 2.77 -12.27 11.40
C TYR A 85 2.14 -13.59 11.84
N LEU A 86 2.59 -14.69 11.24
CA LEU A 86 2.12 -16.07 11.47
C LEU A 86 2.91 -16.79 12.57
N ASP A 87 3.97 -16.16 13.07
CA ASP A 87 4.87 -16.70 14.10
C ASP A 87 4.93 -15.73 15.28
N GLU A 88 4.96 -16.27 16.50
CA GLU A 88 5.05 -15.53 17.77
C GLU A 88 6.45 -14.95 18.02
N ARG A 89 7.47 -15.36 17.25
CA ARG A 89 8.80 -14.73 17.29
C ARG A 89 8.68 -13.25 16.96
N THR A 90 9.00 -12.39 17.92
CA THR A 90 8.78 -10.94 17.75
C THR A 90 9.69 -10.38 16.64
N PRO A 91 9.21 -9.39 15.86
CA PRO A 91 10.00 -8.72 14.83
C PRO A 91 11.30 -8.08 15.35
N GLU A 92 11.43 -7.84 16.66
CA GLU A 92 12.68 -7.32 17.24
C GLU A 92 13.76 -8.40 17.38
N SER A 93 13.39 -9.68 17.48
CA SER A 93 14.33 -10.80 17.67
C SER A 93 14.87 -11.39 16.35
N SER A 94 14.22 -11.09 15.23
CA SER A 94 14.53 -11.63 13.92
C SER A 94 14.71 -10.50 12.91
N ASN A 95 15.86 -10.48 12.21
CA ASN A 95 16.17 -9.48 11.16
C ASN A 95 15.24 -9.66 9.96
N TRP A 96 13.98 -9.29 10.11
CA TRP A 96 12.99 -9.65 9.13
C TRP A 96 13.11 -8.78 7.88
N ILE A 97 13.45 -9.39 6.75
CA ILE A 97 13.64 -8.68 5.49
C ILE A 97 12.56 -9.13 4.51
N VAL A 98 11.69 -8.21 4.16
CA VAL A 98 10.52 -8.41 3.28
C VAL A 98 10.82 -8.05 1.84
N GLY A 99 11.97 -7.43 1.64
CA GLY A 99 12.39 -6.86 0.38
C GLY A 99 13.43 -5.77 0.58
N LYS A 100 13.77 -5.12 -0.53
CA LYS A 100 14.74 -4.02 -0.58
C LYS A 100 14.03 -2.73 -0.92
N CYS A 101 14.44 -1.64 -0.26
CA CYS A 101 13.92 -0.31 -0.52
C CYS A 101 14.30 0.09 -1.95
N PRO A 102 13.35 0.53 -2.79
CA PRO A 102 13.66 0.93 -4.16
C PRO A 102 14.56 2.18 -4.22
N ILE A 103 14.60 2.97 -3.15
CA ILE A 103 15.39 4.21 -3.08
C ILE A 103 16.83 3.96 -2.63
N CYS A 104 17.02 3.28 -1.50
CA CYS A 104 18.35 3.13 -0.88
C CYS A 104 18.91 1.71 -0.90
N GLN A 105 18.18 0.74 -1.46
CA GLN A 105 18.52 -0.69 -1.45
C GLN A 105 18.71 -1.28 -0.03
N GLY A 106 18.29 -0.55 1.01
CA GLY A 106 18.27 -1.03 2.39
C GLY A 106 17.15 -2.04 2.63
N HIS A 107 17.19 -2.72 3.78
CA HIS A 107 16.14 -3.67 4.17
C HIS A 107 14.81 -2.96 4.41
N ILE A 108 13.74 -3.56 3.87
CA ILE A 108 12.37 -3.29 4.31
C ILE A 108 12.00 -4.40 5.29
N ARG A 109 11.42 -4.04 6.44
CA ARG A 109 11.03 -5.01 7.49
C ARG A 109 9.54 -5.27 7.60
N GLY A 110 8.75 -4.43 6.95
CA GLY A 110 7.31 -4.60 6.90
C GLY A 110 6.65 -3.48 6.13
N VAL A 111 5.35 -3.38 6.35
CA VAL A 111 4.51 -2.27 5.90
C VAL A 111 3.84 -1.65 7.11
N GLU A 112 3.53 -0.37 7.00
CA GLU A 112 2.89 0.41 8.05
C GLU A 112 1.69 1.15 7.49
N VAL A 113 0.57 1.03 8.19
CA VAL A 113 -0.64 1.81 7.92
C VAL A 113 -0.52 3.13 8.66
N ILE A 114 -0.62 4.23 7.91
CA ILE A 114 -0.61 5.58 8.47
C ILE A 114 -1.89 6.25 8.01
N ASP A 115 -2.85 6.36 8.90
CA ASP A 115 -4.22 6.76 8.54
C ASP A 115 -4.29 8.13 7.86
N THR A 116 -3.50 9.10 8.34
CA THR A 116 -3.45 10.44 7.73
C THR A 116 -2.93 10.41 6.30
N VAL A 117 -1.93 9.56 6.03
CA VAL A 117 -1.37 9.41 4.68
C VAL A 117 -2.35 8.69 3.76
N ARG A 118 -2.99 7.62 4.26
CA ARG A 118 -4.02 6.89 3.53
C ARG A 118 -5.20 7.80 3.15
N GLN A 119 -5.72 8.55 4.12
CA GLN A 119 -6.81 9.50 3.91
C GLN A 119 -6.42 10.57 2.88
N TYR A 120 -5.22 11.15 3.00
CA TYR A 120 -4.71 12.13 2.04
C TYR A 120 -4.70 11.59 0.61
N TYR A 121 -4.10 10.41 0.39
CA TYR A 121 -4.01 9.82 -0.94
C TYR A 121 -5.35 9.35 -1.48
N ASN A 122 -6.24 8.83 -0.64
CA ASN A 122 -7.59 8.45 -1.06
C ASN A 122 -8.43 9.67 -1.46
N ALA A 123 -8.18 10.85 -0.88
CA ALA A 123 -8.87 12.09 -1.22
C ALA A 123 -8.42 12.72 -2.55
N GLN A 124 -7.22 12.39 -3.05
CA GLN A 124 -6.72 12.95 -4.32
C GLN A 124 -7.56 12.48 -5.51
N VAL A 125 -7.83 13.42 -6.42
CA VAL A 125 -8.52 13.18 -7.70
C VAL A 125 -7.56 12.50 -8.68
N ARG A 126 -8.06 11.46 -9.35
CA ARG A 126 -7.34 10.70 -10.39
C ARG A 126 -8.29 10.31 -11.53
N GLY A 127 -7.73 10.08 -12.71
CA GLY A 127 -8.49 9.56 -13.85
C GLY A 127 -8.81 8.07 -13.73
N CYS A 128 -9.87 7.63 -14.39
CA CYS A 128 -10.20 6.21 -14.46
C CYS A 128 -9.09 5.42 -15.15
N TYR A 129 -8.75 4.26 -14.59
CA TYR A 129 -7.67 3.42 -15.12
C TYR A 129 -8.10 2.59 -16.35
N TYR A 130 -9.39 2.61 -16.73
CA TYR A 130 -9.87 2.00 -17.96
C TYR A 130 -9.58 2.88 -19.17
N ASN A 131 -8.91 2.30 -20.17
CA ASN A 131 -8.54 3.03 -21.39
C ASN A 131 -9.76 3.62 -22.11
N GLY A 132 -9.69 4.91 -22.43
CA GLY A 132 -10.77 5.65 -23.09
C GLY A 132 -11.88 6.13 -22.17
N CYS A 133 -11.84 5.83 -20.86
CA CYS A 133 -12.74 6.42 -19.89
C CYS A 133 -12.24 7.82 -19.47
N THR A 134 -13.15 8.80 -19.41
CA THR A 134 -12.85 10.20 -19.06
C THR A 134 -13.31 10.57 -17.65
N PHE A 135 -13.79 9.60 -16.86
CA PHE A 135 -14.18 9.85 -15.49
C PHE A 135 -12.98 10.23 -14.62
N GLU A 136 -13.17 11.22 -13.76
CA GLU A 136 -12.21 11.63 -12.75
C GLU A 136 -12.88 11.66 -11.37
N GLY A 137 -12.15 11.21 -10.35
CA GLY A 137 -12.69 11.18 -8.99
C GLY A 137 -11.65 10.78 -7.96
N ASN A 138 -12.02 10.93 -6.69
CA ASN A 138 -11.22 10.40 -5.59
C ASN A 138 -11.34 8.86 -5.52
N PHE A 139 -10.64 8.21 -4.58
CA PHE A 139 -10.64 6.75 -4.49
C PHE A 139 -12.05 6.16 -4.35
N ILE A 140 -12.89 6.73 -3.49
CA ILE A 140 -14.26 6.22 -3.25
C ILE A 140 -15.12 6.40 -4.51
N ALA A 141 -15.11 7.59 -5.10
CA ALA A 141 -15.83 7.87 -6.33
C ALA A 141 -15.38 6.94 -7.48
N MET A 142 -14.08 6.64 -7.55
CA MET A 142 -13.53 5.70 -8.53
C MET A 142 -14.05 4.27 -8.33
N GLN A 143 -14.15 3.78 -7.09
CA GLN A 143 -14.70 2.44 -6.82
C GLN A 143 -16.16 2.33 -7.26
N HIS A 144 -16.97 3.35 -6.96
CA HIS A 144 -18.37 3.39 -7.38
C HIS A 144 -18.49 3.44 -8.91
N HIS A 145 -17.70 4.29 -9.55
CA HIS A 145 -17.71 4.44 -11.01
C HIS A 145 -17.33 3.13 -11.72
N VAL A 146 -16.26 2.47 -11.28
CA VAL A 146 -15.80 1.20 -11.87
C VAL A 146 -16.87 0.12 -11.75
N LEU A 147 -17.53 0.04 -10.59
CA LEU A 147 -18.62 -0.90 -10.35
C LEU A 147 -19.79 -0.66 -11.31
N GLU A 148 -20.21 0.59 -11.47
CA GLU A 148 -21.39 0.95 -12.25
C GLU A 148 -21.15 0.90 -13.77
N TYR A 149 -20.01 1.39 -14.24
CA TYR A 149 -19.76 1.63 -15.68
C TYR A 149 -18.80 0.65 -16.34
N HIS A 150 -17.96 -0.03 -15.56
CA HIS A 150 -17.01 -1.02 -16.07
C HIS A 150 -17.38 -2.45 -15.68
N HIS A 151 -18.46 -2.63 -14.91
CA HIS A 151 -18.94 -3.92 -14.41
C HIS A 151 -17.83 -4.74 -13.74
N ASP A 152 -16.83 -4.09 -13.16
CA ASP A 152 -15.84 -4.75 -12.32
C ASP A 152 -16.40 -4.73 -10.89
N PRO A 153 -16.90 -5.87 -10.37
CA PRO A 153 -17.53 -5.87 -9.06
C PRO A 153 -16.50 -5.48 -8.00
N PRO A 154 -16.90 -4.72 -6.96
CA PRO A 154 -16.00 -4.38 -5.87
C PRO A 154 -15.40 -5.67 -5.33
N LEU A 155 -14.11 -5.61 -4.99
CA LEU A 155 -13.48 -6.68 -4.22
C LEU A 155 -14.30 -6.84 -2.95
N GLU A 156 -14.76 -8.05 -2.67
CA GLU A 156 -15.62 -8.39 -1.54
C GLU A 156 -15.16 -7.66 -0.27
N GLU A 157 -15.87 -6.61 0.11
CA GLU A 157 -16.03 -6.17 1.48
C GLU A 157 -17.52 -6.36 1.76
N GLU A 158 -17.79 -7.21 2.74
CA GLU A 158 -19.12 -7.44 3.31
C GLU A 158 -19.86 -6.11 3.44
N GLU A 159 -21.02 -6.04 2.79
CA GLU A 159 -22.09 -5.08 3.03
C GLU A 159 -21.67 -3.59 3.06
N TRP A 160 -21.73 -2.96 1.89
CA TRP A 160 -22.12 -1.54 1.80
C TRP A 160 -23.53 -1.37 2.39
N VAL A 161 -23.64 -1.32 3.72
CA VAL A 161 -24.85 -0.82 4.38
C VAL A 161 -24.88 0.69 4.13
N ILE A 162 -25.66 1.10 3.14
CA ILE A 162 -26.10 2.48 3.00
C ILE A 162 -26.91 2.78 4.27
N PRO A 163 -26.51 3.75 5.11
CA PRO A 163 -27.36 4.16 6.22
C PRO A 163 -28.68 4.70 5.63
N GLN A 164 -29.80 4.08 6.01
CA GLN A 164 -31.14 4.63 5.77
C GLN A 164 -31.37 5.85 6.66
#